data_AF-A0A9Q2LD43-F1
#
_entry.id   AF-A0A9Q2LD43-F1
#
_cell.length_a   1.000
_cell.length_b   1.000
_cell.length_c   1.000
_cell.angle_alpha   90.00
_cell.angle_beta   90.00
_cell.angle_gamma   90.00
#
_symmetry.space_group_name_H-M   'P 1'
#
loop_
_entity.id
_entity.type
_entity.pdbx_description
1 polymer ?
#
loop_
_entity_poly.entity_id
_entity_poly.type
_entity_poly.pdbx_seq_one_letter_code
_entity_poly.pdbx_strand_id
1 'polypeptide(L)'
;LKREDGSYLIDGVVSVEEIRRLLKLKNLPGHNSGEINTLAGVMLHSFDRLPNEGDYFAWNGYRFEVIDMDGPRIDKVMVVPAQNLPIGAFLGGAETGRAAE
;
A
#
# COMPACT_ATOMS: atom_id res chain seq x y z
N LEU A 1 -2.69 -1.29 13.87
CA LEU A 1 -3.01 -2.52 14.64
C LEU A 1 -2.57 -3.74 13.85
N LYS A 2 -1.85 -4.69 14.47
CA LYS A 2 -1.51 -5.98 13.83
C LYS A 2 -2.58 -7.00 14.17
N ARG A 3 -3.10 -7.70 13.15
CA ARG A 3 -4.11 -8.76 13.29
C ARG A 3 -3.44 -10.13 13.41
N GLU A 4 -4.20 -11.12 13.87
CA GLU A 4 -3.75 -12.50 14.08
C GLU A 4 -3.31 -13.18 12.77
N ASP A 5 -3.90 -12.77 11.65
CA ASP A 5 -3.55 -13.22 10.30
C ASP A 5 -2.27 -12.57 9.72
N GLY A 6 -1.59 -11.74 10.51
CA GLY A 6 -0.38 -11.04 10.09
C GLY A 6 -0.62 -9.79 9.24
N SER A 7 -1.88 -9.41 9.01
CA SER A 7 -2.22 -8.13 8.38
C SER A 7 -2.08 -6.95 9.34
N TYR A 8 -2.00 -5.75 8.76
CA TYR A 8 -1.95 -4.49 9.49
C TYR A 8 -3.03 -3.55 8.98
N LEU A 9 -3.78 -2.95 9.90
CA LEU A 9 -4.56 -1.74 9.61
C LEU A 9 -3.75 -0.54 10.07
N ILE A 10 -3.41 0.35 9.14
CA ILE A 10 -2.46 1.45 9.32
C ILE A 10 -3.11 2.75 8.88
N ASP A 11 -2.81 3.82 9.62
CA ASP A 11 -3.25 5.17 9.30
C ASP A 11 -2.46 5.75 8.11
N GLY A 12 -3.13 6.48 7.23
CA GLY A 12 -2.52 7.11 6.05
C GLY A 12 -1.42 8.11 6.39
N VAL A 13 -1.43 8.71 7.58
CA VAL A 13 -0.43 9.70 8.01
C VAL A 13 0.88 9.08 8.49
N VAL A 14 0.94 7.76 8.67
CA VAL A 14 2.15 7.06 9.15
C VAL A 14 3.30 7.30 8.16
N SER A 15 4.49 7.57 8.71
CA SER A 15 5.64 7.93 7.89
C SER A 15 6.19 6.76 7.10
N VAL A 16 6.75 7.04 5.92
CA VAL A 16 7.39 6.01 5.06
C VAL A 16 8.47 5.25 5.81
N GLU A 17 9.27 5.94 6.63
CA GLU A 17 10.32 5.32 7.45
C GLU A 17 9.74 4.31 8.46
N GLU A 18 8.61 4.64 9.10
CA GLU A 18 7.96 3.73 10.02
C GLU A 18 7.38 2.50 9.30
N ILE A 19 6.76 2.68 8.13
CA ILE A 19 6.26 1.55 7.31
C ILE A 19 7.42 0.63 6.89
N ARG A 20 8.53 1.19 6.42
CA ARG A 20 9.72 0.41 6.04
C ARG A 20 10.26 -0.40 7.19
N ARG A 21 10.38 0.21 8.38
CA ARG A 21 10.82 -0.47 9.59
C ARG A 21 9.84 -1.57 10.00
N LEU A 22 8.54 -1.30 9.97
CA LEU A 22 7.48 -2.24 10.37
C LEU A 22 7.46 -3.47 9.46
N LEU A 23 7.52 -3.26 8.15
CA LEU A 23 7.42 -4.31 7.14
C LEU A 23 8.78 -4.91 6.73
N LYS A 24 9.88 -4.38 7.29
CA LYS A 24 11.28 -4.71 6.96
C LYS A 24 11.60 -4.52 5.47
N LEU A 25 11.07 -3.46 4.88
CA LEU A 25 11.25 -3.13 3.46
C LEU A 25 12.44 -2.21 3.24
N LYS A 26 13.18 -2.47 2.16
CA LYS A 26 14.27 -1.58 1.73
C LYS A 26 13.74 -0.27 1.16
N ASN A 27 12.60 -0.26 0.49
CA ASN A 27 12.00 0.91 -0.13
C ASN A 27 10.48 0.75 -0.33
N LEU A 28 9.83 1.89 -0.56
CA LEU A 28 8.44 2.01 -1.03
C LEU A 28 8.41 2.77 -2.36
N PRO A 29 7.34 2.63 -3.16
CA PRO A 29 7.15 3.39 -4.39
C PRO A 29 7.37 4.90 -4.19
N GLY A 30 8.10 5.53 -5.11
CA GLY A 30 8.34 6.99 -5.13
C GLY A 30 9.23 7.56 -4.02
N HIS A 31 9.65 6.76 -3.04
CA HIS A 31 10.40 7.28 -1.88
C HIS A 31 11.77 7.89 -2.22
N ASN A 32 12.43 7.42 -3.29
CA ASN A 32 13.77 7.89 -3.66
C ASN A 32 13.83 9.39 -4.02
N SER A 33 12.70 10.00 -4.38
CA SER A 33 12.63 11.43 -4.73
C SER A 33 12.61 12.35 -3.49
N GLY A 34 12.40 11.81 -2.28
CA GLY A 34 12.28 12.61 -1.04
C GLY A 34 10.97 13.42 -0.93
N GLU A 35 10.14 13.42 -1.98
CA GLU A 35 8.89 14.17 -2.07
C GLU A 35 7.73 13.51 -1.29
N ILE A 36 7.85 12.21 -0.99
CA ILE A 36 6.80 11.41 -0.36
C ILE A 36 7.25 10.92 1.01
N ASN A 37 6.50 11.33 2.04
CA ASN A 37 6.84 11.07 3.45
C ASN A 37 5.82 10.26 4.22
N THR A 38 4.61 10.03 3.68
CA THR A 38 3.53 9.30 4.36
C THR A 38 3.03 8.11 3.54
N LEU A 39 2.37 7.15 4.21
CA LEU A 39 1.75 6.01 3.56
C LEU A 39 0.71 6.46 2.52
N ALA A 40 -0.17 7.41 2.86
CA ALA A 40 -1.13 7.95 1.91
C ALA A 40 -0.45 8.55 0.66
N GLY A 41 0.67 9.24 0.82
CA GLY A 41 1.45 9.75 -0.32
C GLY A 41 2.01 8.65 -1.20
N VAL A 42 2.49 7.55 -0.60
CA VAL A 42 2.94 6.36 -1.35
C VAL A 42 1.78 5.74 -2.12
N MET A 43 0.60 5.62 -1.50
CA MET A 43 -0.59 5.07 -2.15
C MET A 43 -0.98 5.92 -3.37
N LEU A 44 -1.10 7.25 -3.21
CA LEU A 44 -1.45 8.17 -4.29
C LEU A 44 -0.44 8.11 -5.45
N HIS A 45 0.85 8.10 -5.13
CA HIS A 45 1.90 7.97 -6.15
C HIS A 45 1.82 6.62 -6.88
N SER A 46 1.47 5.54 -6.18
CA SER A 46 1.38 4.21 -6.79
C SER A 46 0.20 4.07 -7.74
N PHE A 47 -0.91 4.78 -7.48
CA PHE A 47 -2.09 4.73 -8.33
C PHE A 47 -2.07 5.71 -9.50
N ASP A 48 -1.30 6.81 -9.41
CA ASP A 48 -1.28 7.90 -10.40
C ASP A 48 -2.68 8.49 -10.70
N ARG A 49 -3.58 8.39 -9.70
CA ARG A 49 -4.94 8.95 -9.69
C ARG A 49 -5.44 9.02 -8.26
N LEU A 50 -6.60 9.66 -8.06
CA LEU A 50 -7.32 9.50 -6.80
C LEU A 50 -7.88 8.06 -6.71
N PRO A 51 -7.52 7.28 -5.68
CA PRO A 51 -8.05 5.94 -5.49
C PRO A 51 -9.47 5.96 -4.91
N ASN A 52 -10.16 4.84 -5.07
CA ASN A 52 -11.39 4.52 -4.37
C ASN A 52 -11.11 3.52 -3.25
N GLU A 53 -12.05 3.40 -2.31
CA GLU A 53 -12.04 2.32 -1.33
C GLU A 53 -12.05 0.95 -2.02
N GLY A 54 -11.21 0.04 -1.54
CA GLY A 54 -10.96 -1.28 -2.15
C GLY A 54 -9.91 -1.30 -3.25
N ASP A 55 -9.45 -0.14 -3.76
CA ASP A 55 -8.31 -0.11 -4.67
C ASP A 55 -7.05 -0.61 -3.94
N TYR A 56 -6.25 -1.42 -4.63
CA TYR A 56 -5.04 -2.00 -4.06
C TYR A 56 -3.92 -2.14 -5.08
N PHE A 57 -2.69 -2.22 -4.57
CA PHE A 57 -1.51 -2.63 -5.34
C PHE A 57 -0.64 -3.60 -4.55
N ALA A 58 0.24 -4.31 -5.24
CA ALA A 58 1.21 -5.22 -4.61
C ALA A 58 2.62 -4.64 -4.69
N TRP A 59 3.38 -4.76 -3.60
CA TRP A 59 4.77 -4.32 -3.52
C TRP A 59 5.57 -5.17 -2.54
N ASN A 60 6.73 -5.69 -2.98
CA ASN A 60 7.67 -6.45 -2.16
C ASN A 60 7.02 -7.51 -1.23
N GLY A 61 6.08 -8.28 -1.76
CA GLY A 61 5.43 -9.37 -1.02
C GLY A 61 4.28 -8.93 -0.10
N TYR A 62 3.81 -7.69 -0.22
CA TYR A 62 2.62 -7.19 0.48
C TYR A 62 1.59 -6.63 -0.52
N ARG A 63 0.31 -6.72 -0.20
CA ARG A 63 -0.76 -5.93 -0.82
C ARG A 63 -1.11 -4.77 0.10
N PHE A 64 -1.18 -3.58 -0.48
CA PHE A 64 -1.61 -2.35 0.15
C PHE A 64 -2.97 -2.00 -0.43
N GLU A 65 -3.98 -1.84 0.41
CA GLU A 65 -5.38 -1.63 0.01
C GLU A 65 -5.97 -0.44 0.75
N VAL A 66 -6.66 0.43 0.03
CA VAL A 66 -7.42 1.54 0.60
C VAL A 66 -8.66 0.97 1.29
N ILE A 67 -8.81 1.24 2.58
CA ILE A 67 -9.99 0.80 3.35
C ILE A 67 -10.97 1.94 3.59
N ASP A 68 -10.45 3.15 3.80
CA ASP A 68 -11.27 4.31 4.13
C ASP A 68 -10.69 5.57 3.48
N MET A 69 -11.56 6.31 2.80
CA MET A 69 -11.27 7.62 2.21
C MET A 69 -11.97 8.72 3.02
N ASP A 70 -11.24 9.75 3.43
CA ASP A 70 -11.78 10.99 3.99
C ASP A 70 -11.67 12.12 2.96
N GLY A 71 -12.69 12.22 2.11
CA GLY A 71 -12.69 13.10 0.94
C GLY A 71 -11.55 12.72 -0.03
N PRO A 72 -10.62 13.64 -0.37
CA PRO A 72 -9.47 13.30 -1.21
C PRO A 72 -8.32 12.62 -0.45
N ARG A 73 -8.45 12.37 0.86
CA ARG A 73 -7.38 11.81 1.69
C ARG A 73 -7.63 10.34 1.96
N ILE A 74 -6.56 9.55 1.94
CA ILE A 74 -6.60 8.16 2.37
C ILE A 74 -6.39 8.14 3.88
N ASP A 75 -7.41 7.73 4.65
CA ASP A 75 -7.34 7.69 6.12
C ASP A 75 -6.82 6.34 6.62
N LYS A 76 -7.30 5.23 6.04
CA LYS A 76 -6.90 3.87 6.45
C LYS A 76 -6.45 3.02 5.28
N VAL A 77 -5.35 2.31 5.52
CA VAL A 77 -4.76 1.35 4.59
C VAL A 77 -4.61 -0.01 5.27
N MET A 78 -5.08 -1.06 4.60
CA MET A 78 -4.77 -2.44 4.96
C MET A 78 -3.49 -2.87 4.27
N VAL A 79 -2.60 -3.50 5.04
CA VAL A 79 -1.40 -4.15 4.51
C VAL A 79 -1.45 -5.62 4.86
N VAL A 80 -1.53 -6.47 3.83
CA VAL A 80 -1.60 -7.93 3.99
C VAL A 80 -0.37 -8.57 3.33
N PRO A 81 0.26 -9.60 3.93
CA PRO A 81 1.23 -10.41 3.23
C PRO A 81 0.59 -11.00 1.97
N ALA A 82 1.23 -10.84 0.81
CA ALA A 82 0.67 -11.27 -0.48
C ALA A 82 0.43 -12.78 -0.54
N GLN A 83 1.21 -13.56 0.21
CA GLN A 83 1.04 -15.01 0.37
C GLN A 83 -0.26 -15.41 1.11
N ASN A 84 -0.89 -14.47 1.81
CA ASN A 84 -2.15 -14.72 2.52
C ASN A 84 -3.38 -14.42 1.65
N LEU A 85 -3.18 -14.01 0.39
CA LEU A 85 -4.29 -13.79 -0.53
C LEU A 85 -4.77 -15.11 -1.14
N PRO A 86 -6.09 -15.32 -1.27
CA PRO A 86 -6.62 -16.48 -1.96
C PRO A 86 -6.12 -16.48 -3.41
N ILE A 87 -5.81 -17.67 -3.94
CA ILE A 87 -5.19 -17.88 -5.28
C ILE A 87 -5.97 -17.15 -6.39
N GLY A 88 -7.29 -16.99 -6.25
CA GLY A 88 -8.13 -16.25 -7.19
C GLY A 88 -7.96 -14.72 -7.20
N ALA A 89 -7.39 -14.12 -6.16
CA ALA A 89 -7.19 -12.65 -6.08
C ALA A 89 -6.07 -12.15 -6.99
N PHE A 90 -5.15 -13.03 -7.41
CA PHE A 90 -4.07 -12.69 -8.35
C PHE A 90 -4.52 -12.75 -9.82
N LEU A 91 -5.59 -13.49 -10.14
CA LEU A 91 -6.04 -13.70 -11.52
C LEU A 91 -6.94 -12.57 -12.06
N GLY A 92 -7.32 -11.60 -11.21
CA GLY A 92 -8.28 -10.54 -11.56
C GLY A 92 -7.71 -9.13 -11.73
N GLY A 93 -6.39 -8.93 -11.65
CA GLY A 93 -5.80 -7.58 -11.58
C GLY A 93 -4.38 -7.46 -12.11
N ALA A 94 -3.99 -8.27 -13.09
CA ALA A 94 -2.70 -8.14 -13.77
C ALA A 94 -2.70 -7.00 -14.81
N GLU A 95 -3.23 -5.81 -14.47
CA GLU A 95 -3.15 -4.62 -15.34
C GLU A 95 -3.12 -3.32 -14.51
N THR A 96 -2.04 -3.06 -13.78
CA THR A 96 -1.54 -1.67 -13.58
C THR A 96 -0.09 -1.69 -13.13
N GLY A 97 0.77 -0.99 -13.88
CA GLY A 97 2.01 -0.43 -13.36
C GLY A 97 3.30 -1.17 -13.72
N ARG A 98 3.79 -0.89 -14.92
CA ARG A 98 5.13 -1.18 -15.46
C ARG A 98 6.23 -1.05 -14.38
N ALA A 99 7.05 -2.09 -14.26
CA ALA A 99 8.32 -2.03 -13.56
C ALA A 99 9.15 -0.86 -14.10
N ALA A 100 9.53 0.07 -13.23
CA ALA A 100 10.57 1.04 -13.52
C ALA A 100 11.90 0.47 -13.05
N GLU A 101 12.82 0.39 -14.01
CA GLU A 101 14.23 -0.01 -13.92
C GLU A 101 15.03 0.79 -12.88
#